data_AF-A0A939GS99-F1
#
_entry.id   AF-A0A939GS99-F1
#
_cell.length_a   1.000
_cell.length_b   1.000
_cell.length_c   1.000
_cell.angle_alpha   90.00
_cell.angle_beta   90.00
_cell.angle_gamma   90.00
#
_symmetry.space_group_name_H-M   'P 1'
#
loop_
_entity.id
_entity.type
_entity.pdbx_description
1 polymer ?
#
loop_
_entity_poly.entity_id
_entity_poly.type
_entity_poly.pdbx_seq_one_letter_code
_entity_poly.pdbx_strand_id
1 'polypeptide(L)'
;MNTGCRKFFELLFSNRFPIIKWVVTLVLVVNLSSCAEAANSQEISINPFMKASPASEISGTFSETAPPNVIQALRPSLEGYQPQVSILSPQVDEILQDNIVKVKLQVKDLPIFKDPQWQLGPHLHLILDNQPYIAVYDVNQPVVLSDLSPGTHTLRVFASRPWHESFKNEGAYTQTTFHVLTKTEENNPDSKLPLLTYSRPNGGYGAEPIMLDFYLTNAPLHSLAETNPEDTMSNWRIRSTVNGESFILDRWQPIYLKGFKPGKTWVKLEFLDNQGQPVKNAFNTSIRLINYQPNGQDTLSKIVRGELTADEVRGIVDPTYTAKIPATEATPTPATKAEKQPIPEVKVPEVKVPEVKVPEVKVPEVKVPEFTPTPATKVEKQPVPEVKIPEVKSTPVASPPVAAEAKVTETEESNLPSETMENPKSQFQE
;
A
#
# COMPACT_ATOMS: atom_id res chain seq x y z
N MET A 1 -59.04 5.26 35.12
CA MET A 1 -59.86 4.33 34.31
C MET A 1 -59.22 2.95 34.40
N ASN A 2 -59.85 1.84 34.74
CA ASN A 2 -61.22 1.57 35.15
C ASN A 2 -61.17 0.25 35.95
N THR A 3 -61.60 0.27 37.21
CA THR A 3 -61.56 -0.85 38.18
C THR A 3 -62.54 -1.99 37.87
N GLY A 4 -63.10 -2.00 36.65
CA GLY A 4 -64.08 -2.97 36.16
C GLY A 4 -63.49 -4.21 35.48
N CYS A 5 -62.31 -4.13 34.84
CA CYS A 5 -61.73 -5.31 34.15
C CYS A 5 -61.20 -6.37 35.12
N ARG A 6 -60.84 -5.99 36.35
CA ARG A 6 -60.26 -6.92 37.33
C ARG A 6 -61.30 -7.86 37.96
N LYS A 7 -62.56 -7.43 38.05
CA LYS A 7 -63.66 -8.25 38.59
C LYS A 7 -64.27 -9.22 37.58
N PHE A 8 -64.08 -8.97 36.27
CA PHE A 8 -64.55 -9.89 35.23
C PHE A 8 -63.62 -11.11 35.07
N PHE A 9 -62.32 -10.93 35.32
CA PHE A 9 -61.33 -12.01 35.24
C PHE A 9 -61.34 -12.95 36.47
N GLU A 10 -61.72 -12.48 37.65
CA GLU A 10 -61.80 -13.34 38.85
C GLU A 10 -63.08 -14.20 38.92
N LEU A 11 -64.11 -13.89 38.15
CA LEU A 11 -65.32 -14.72 38.05
C LEU A 11 -65.17 -15.92 37.10
N LEU A 12 -64.14 -15.91 36.23
CA LEU A 12 -63.88 -16.97 35.25
C LEU A 12 -62.94 -18.08 35.74
N PHE A 13 -62.26 -17.89 36.88
CA PHE A 13 -61.40 -18.90 37.49
C PHE A 13 -61.88 -19.33 38.88
N SER A 14 -63.20 -19.44 39.04
CA SER A 14 -63.79 -20.16 40.17
C SER A 14 -63.58 -21.68 40.01
N ASN A 15 -63.24 -22.31 41.13
CA ASN A 15 -62.60 -23.60 41.31
C ASN A 15 -63.47 -24.83 40.98
N ARG A 16 -64.27 -24.81 39.90
CA ARG A 16 -65.32 -25.82 39.65
C ARG A 16 -65.28 -26.59 38.34
N PHE A 17 -64.23 -26.53 37.52
CA PHE A 17 -64.14 -27.38 36.33
C PHE A 17 -62.71 -27.84 36.02
N PRO A 18 -62.20 -28.91 36.66
CA PRO A 18 -60.87 -29.46 36.38
C PRO A 18 -60.73 -29.99 34.95
N ILE A 19 -61.86 -30.30 34.28
CA ILE A 19 -61.89 -30.83 32.91
C ILE A 19 -61.62 -29.73 31.87
N ILE A 20 -62.03 -28.48 32.11
CA ILE A 20 -61.86 -27.37 31.16
C ILE A 20 -60.38 -26.94 31.08
N LYS A 21 -59.62 -27.02 32.18
CA LYS A 21 -58.16 -26.77 32.16
C LYS A 21 -57.40 -27.80 31.32
N TRP A 22 -57.80 -29.07 31.36
CA TRP A 22 -57.18 -30.13 30.55
C TRP A 22 -57.53 -30.00 29.06
N VAL A 23 -58.78 -29.64 28.73
CA VAL A 23 -59.20 -29.42 27.33
C VAL A 23 -58.50 -28.21 26.70
N VAL A 24 -58.34 -27.10 27.43
CA VAL A 24 -57.62 -25.91 26.92
C VAL A 24 -56.12 -26.20 26.72
N THR A 25 -55.51 -26.99 27.61
CA THR A 25 -54.09 -27.37 27.47
C THR A 25 -53.87 -28.34 26.31
N LEU A 26 -54.79 -29.28 26.08
CA LEU A 26 -54.75 -30.21 24.94
C LEU A 26 -54.95 -29.49 23.60
N VAL A 27 -55.86 -28.51 23.53
CA VAL A 27 -56.11 -27.70 22.32
C VAL A 27 -54.91 -26.79 21.98
N LEU A 28 -54.14 -26.33 22.98
CA LEU A 28 -52.95 -25.51 22.75
C LEU A 28 -51.73 -26.33 22.26
N VAL A 29 -51.64 -27.61 22.65
CA VAL A 29 -50.58 -28.53 22.20
C VAL A 29 -50.85 -29.11 20.81
N VAL A 30 -52.12 -29.29 20.42
CA VAL A 30 -52.50 -29.79 19.09
C VAL A 30 -52.42 -28.72 17.99
N ASN A 31 -52.42 -27.42 18.33
CA ASN A 31 -52.26 -26.33 17.35
C ASN A 31 -50.79 -25.99 16.99
N LEU A 32 -49.80 -26.66 17.58
CA LEU A 32 -48.37 -26.43 17.26
C LEU A 32 -47.74 -27.51 16.37
N SER A 33 -48.52 -28.49 15.88
CA SER A 33 -48.00 -29.64 15.12
C SER A 33 -48.78 -29.95 13.83
N SER A 34 -49.30 -28.95 13.12
CA SER A 34 -49.92 -29.19 11.81
C SER A 34 -49.79 -27.99 10.89
N CYS A 35 -48.68 -27.92 10.15
CA CYS A 35 -48.59 -27.48 8.75
C CYS A 35 -47.10 -27.52 8.33
N ALA A 36 -46.64 -28.69 7.90
CA ALA A 36 -45.74 -28.79 6.74
C ALA A 36 -46.67 -28.76 5.50
N GLU A 37 -46.44 -27.98 4.45
CA GLU A 37 -45.45 -28.26 3.41
C GLU A 37 -45.35 -27.07 2.42
N ALA A 38 -44.16 -26.95 1.80
CA ALA A 38 -43.84 -26.32 0.50
C ALA A 38 -43.75 -24.79 0.37
N ALA A 39 -42.56 -24.26 0.67
CA ALA A 39 -41.91 -23.24 -0.15
C ALA A 39 -40.40 -23.56 -0.26
N ASN A 40 -39.97 -23.91 -1.47
CA ASN A 40 -38.57 -24.19 -1.84
C ASN A 40 -37.65 -23.03 -1.41
N SER A 41 -36.88 -23.24 -0.35
CA SER A 41 -35.63 -22.53 -0.14
C SER A 41 -34.52 -23.53 -0.44
N GLN A 42 -33.74 -23.26 -1.47
CA GLN A 42 -32.44 -23.92 -1.63
C GLN A 42 -31.62 -23.57 -0.40
N GLU A 43 -31.54 -24.50 0.54
CA GLU A 43 -30.48 -24.51 1.54
C GLU A 43 -29.16 -24.49 0.78
N ILE A 44 -28.46 -23.36 0.83
CA ILE A 44 -27.03 -23.36 0.61
C ILE A 44 -26.47 -24.09 1.82
N SER A 45 -26.18 -25.38 1.63
CA SER A 45 -25.42 -26.19 2.56
C SER A 45 -24.08 -25.49 2.77
N ILE A 46 -23.96 -24.73 3.85
CA ILE A 46 -22.66 -24.23 4.32
C ILE A 46 -21.95 -25.44 4.89
N ASN A 47 -21.14 -26.06 4.05
CA ASN A 47 -20.26 -27.14 4.43
C ASN A 47 -19.30 -26.59 5.52
N PRO A 48 -19.29 -27.12 6.77
CA PRO A 48 -18.40 -26.64 7.84
C PRO A 48 -16.91 -26.97 7.60
N PHE A 49 -16.58 -27.47 6.42
CA PHE A 49 -15.26 -27.83 5.94
C PHE A 49 -14.86 -27.01 4.70
N MET A 50 -15.26 -25.74 4.61
CA MET A 50 -14.46 -24.80 3.84
C MET A 50 -13.15 -24.57 4.60
N LYS A 51 -12.16 -25.40 4.28
CA LYS A 51 -10.74 -25.03 4.36
C LYS A 51 -10.65 -23.57 3.92
N ALA A 52 -10.04 -22.71 4.75
CA ALA A 52 -9.66 -21.37 4.32
C ALA A 52 -9.05 -21.49 2.91
N SER A 53 -9.63 -20.77 1.95
CA SER A 53 -9.05 -20.70 0.61
C SER A 53 -7.57 -20.36 0.77
N PRO A 54 -6.67 -21.04 0.04
CA PRO A 54 -5.25 -20.72 0.13
C PRO A 54 -5.04 -19.25 -0.23
N ALA A 55 -3.99 -18.68 0.37
CA ALA A 55 -3.54 -17.29 0.28
C ALA A 55 -3.96 -16.56 -1.01
N SER A 56 -4.49 -15.34 -0.87
CA SER A 56 -4.79 -14.40 -1.96
C SER A 56 -3.96 -14.63 -3.22
N GLU A 57 -4.50 -15.35 -4.19
CA GLU A 57 -3.86 -15.52 -5.48
C GLU A 57 -4.07 -14.23 -6.27
N ILE A 58 -3.00 -13.43 -6.38
CA ILE A 58 -2.94 -12.36 -7.37
C ILE A 58 -2.95 -13.04 -8.74
N SER A 59 -4.11 -13.02 -9.39
CA SER A 59 -4.37 -13.67 -10.67
C SER A 59 -4.66 -12.62 -11.72
N GLY A 60 -4.08 -12.78 -12.91
CA GLY A 60 -4.22 -11.84 -14.02
C GLY A 60 -2.87 -11.36 -14.55
N THR A 61 -2.77 -10.05 -14.81
CA THR A 61 -1.55 -9.42 -15.34
C THR A 61 -0.46 -9.35 -14.28
N PHE A 62 -0.85 -9.18 -13.02
CA PHE A 62 0.08 -9.05 -11.92
C PHE A 62 0.33 -10.39 -11.24
N SER A 63 1.56 -10.58 -10.77
CA SER A 63 1.92 -11.72 -9.93
C SER A 63 2.77 -11.25 -8.76
N GLU A 64 2.58 -11.90 -7.63
CA GLU A 64 3.46 -11.71 -6.48
C GLU A 64 4.71 -12.56 -6.60
N THR A 65 5.85 -11.98 -6.25
CA THR A 65 7.13 -12.67 -6.21
C THR A 65 7.80 -12.52 -4.85
N ALA A 66 8.82 -13.32 -4.61
CA ALA A 66 9.73 -13.07 -3.50
C ALA A 66 10.42 -11.70 -3.64
N PRO A 67 10.89 -11.09 -2.53
CA PRO A 67 11.75 -9.92 -2.58
C PRO A 67 13.02 -10.17 -3.42
N PRO A 68 13.64 -9.16 -4.03
CA PRO A 68 14.91 -9.33 -4.74
C PRO A 68 16.01 -9.98 -3.88
N ASN A 69 16.84 -10.84 -4.47
CA ASN A 69 17.84 -11.64 -3.74
C ASN A 69 18.81 -10.77 -2.90
N VAL A 70 19.21 -9.62 -3.44
CA VAL A 70 20.09 -8.67 -2.75
C VAL A 70 19.41 -8.12 -1.49
N ILE A 71 18.12 -7.76 -1.58
CA ILE A 71 17.32 -7.34 -0.43
C ILE A 71 17.20 -8.46 0.59
N GLN A 72 16.95 -9.70 0.15
CA GLN A 72 16.89 -10.86 1.04
C GLN A 72 18.22 -11.09 1.79
N ALA A 73 19.36 -10.91 1.12
CA ALA A 73 20.69 -11.05 1.73
C ALA A 73 21.02 -9.93 2.72
N LEU A 74 20.53 -8.71 2.50
CA LEU A 74 20.77 -7.57 3.39
C LEU A 74 19.85 -7.55 4.62
N ARG A 75 18.61 -8.04 4.48
CA ARG A 75 17.56 -7.99 5.52
C ARG A 75 18.01 -8.47 6.90
N PRO A 76 18.71 -9.62 7.06
CA PRO A 76 19.11 -10.10 8.39
C PRO A 76 19.91 -9.08 9.23
N SER A 77 20.63 -8.15 8.58
CA SER A 77 21.38 -7.09 9.28
C SER A 77 20.49 -6.11 10.04
N LEU A 78 19.18 -6.08 9.73
CA LEU A 78 18.23 -5.14 10.28
C LEU A 78 17.18 -5.78 11.21
N GLU A 79 17.10 -7.12 11.26
CA GLU A 79 16.06 -7.82 12.03
C GLU A 79 16.22 -7.71 13.55
N GLY A 80 17.41 -7.33 14.03
CA GLY A 80 17.66 -7.08 15.45
C GLY A 80 17.11 -5.74 15.97
N TYR A 81 16.75 -4.81 15.08
CA TYR A 81 16.28 -3.48 15.48
C TYR A 81 14.79 -3.47 15.77
N GLN A 82 14.38 -2.72 16.81
CA GLN A 82 13.01 -2.44 17.19
C GLN A 82 12.79 -0.91 17.24
N PRO A 83 12.75 -0.23 16.08
CA PRO A 83 12.71 1.22 16.01
C PRO A 83 11.59 1.80 16.88
N GLN A 84 11.89 2.89 17.57
CA GLN A 84 10.92 3.69 18.34
C GLN A 84 10.88 5.10 17.77
N VAL A 85 9.79 5.45 17.08
CA VAL A 85 9.62 6.73 16.40
C VAL A 85 8.73 7.65 17.23
N SER A 86 9.08 8.92 17.34
CA SER A 86 8.28 9.92 18.05
C SER A 86 8.27 11.26 17.31
N ILE A 87 7.12 11.91 17.27
CA ILE A 87 6.96 13.29 16.80
C ILE A 87 7.08 14.21 18.02
N LEU A 88 8.11 15.06 18.04
CA LEU A 88 8.35 16.05 19.10
C LEU A 88 7.67 17.40 18.80
N SER A 89 7.37 17.67 17.54
CA SER A 89 6.59 18.83 17.09
C SER A 89 6.09 18.54 15.67
N PRO A 90 4.85 18.90 15.33
CA PRO A 90 3.84 19.53 16.18
C PRO A 90 3.29 18.59 17.27
N GLN A 91 2.75 19.16 18.34
CA GLN A 91 2.07 18.44 19.42
C GLN A 91 0.65 18.03 18.99
N VAL A 92 0.07 17.06 19.69
CA VAL A 92 -1.32 16.62 19.46
C VAL A 92 -2.28 17.79 19.69
N ASP A 93 -3.17 18.02 18.72
CA ASP A 93 -4.17 19.08 18.67
C ASP A 93 -3.61 20.52 18.77
N GLU A 94 -2.30 20.71 18.49
CA GLU A 94 -1.66 22.02 18.49
C GLU A 94 -2.25 22.92 17.39
N ILE A 95 -2.51 24.20 17.70
CA ILE A 95 -2.92 25.22 16.72
C ILE A 95 -1.74 26.15 16.44
N LEU A 96 -1.20 26.05 15.24
CA LEU A 96 -0.08 26.85 14.76
C LEU A 96 -0.59 28.12 14.08
N GLN A 97 0.06 29.25 14.35
CA GLN A 97 -0.29 30.57 13.78
C GLN A 97 0.44 30.89 12.47
N ASP A 98 1.33 30.00 12.04
CA ASP A 98 2.11 30.08 10.80
C ASP A 98 1.74 28.90 9.90
N ASN A 99 1.83 29.10 8.59
CA ASN A 99 1.64 28.05 7.59
C ASN A 99 2.95 27.33 7.22
N ILE A 100 4.06 27.69 7.89
CA ILE A 100 5.33 26.96 7.88
C ILE A 100 5.46 26.14 9.17
N VAL A 101 5.45 24.82 9.03
CA VAL A 101 5.50 23.87 10.15
C VAL A 101 6.84 23.17 10.19
N LYS A 102 7.54 23.29 11.31
CA LYS A 102 8.83 22.63 11.55
C LYS A 102 8.62 21.33 12.32
N VAL A 103 8.57 20.22 11.59
CA VAL A 103 8.41 18.91 12.19
C VAL A 103 9.72 18.46 12.83
N LYS A 104 9.68 18.12 14.12
CA LYS A 104 10.81 17.55 14.86
C LYS A 104 10.54 16.10 15.17
N LEU A 105 11.48 15.22 14.85
CA LEU A 105 11.35 13.78 15.00
C LEU A 105 12.42 13.26 15.94
N GLN A 106 12.14 12.14 16.59
CA GLN A 106 13.13 11.34 17.31
C GLN A 106 12.98 9.89 16.91
N VAL A 107 14.11 9.19 16.81
CA VAL A 107 14.17 7.74 16.61
C VAL A 107 15.14 7.15 17.61
N LYS A 108 14.75 6.02 18.21
CA LYS A 108 15.63 5.16 19.01
C LYS A 108 15.70 3.78 18.38
N ASP A 109 16.78 3.07 18.66
CA ASP A 109 17.00 1.67 18.25
C ASP A 109 16.94 1.45 16.72
N LEU A 110 17.29 2.48 15.94
CA LEU A 110 17.56 2.37 14.50
C LEU A 110 18.53 3.49 14.11
N PRO A 111 19.70 3.19 13.53
CA PRO A 111 20.57 4.23 12.99
C PRO A 111 19.91 4.85 11.75
N ILE A 112 19.66 6.15 11.80
CA ILE A 112 19.13 6.93 10.67
C ILE A 112 20.29 7.59 9.95
N PHE A 113 20.51 7.22 8.68
CA PHE A 113 21.58 7.78 7.85
C PHE A 113 21.34 7.49 6.37
N LYS A 114 22.06 8.21 5.50
CA LYS A 114 22.08 7.96 4.06
C LYS A 114 23.50 7.63 3.62
N ASP A 115 23.70 6.45 3.06
CA ASP A 115 24.99 6.09 2.46
C ASP A 115 25.34 7.10 1.34
N PRO A 116 26.54 7.71 1.36
CA PRO A 116 26.89 8.76 0.41
C PRO A 116 27.09 8.25 -1.02
N GLN A 117 27.52 7.00 -1.20
CA GLN A 117 27.73 6.40 -2.51
C GLN A 117 26.41 5.89 -3.10
N TRP A 118 25.67 5.16 -2.30
CA TRP A 118 24.49 4.42 -2.74
C TRP A 118 23.20 5.22 -2.60
N GLN A 119 23.23 6.33 -1.85
CA GLN A 119 22.09 7.22 -1.62
C GLN A 119 20.87 6.51 -1.00
N LEU A 120 21.11 5.44 -0.26
CA LEU A 120 20.12 4.65 0.49
C LEU A 120 20.59 4.44 1.92
N GLY A 121 19.66 4.16 2.82
CA GLY A 121 19.94 3.88 4.23
C GLY A 121 18.65 3.81 5.05
N PRO A 122 18.67 3.36 6.30
CA PRO A 122 17.48 3.35 7.14
C PRO A 122 17.03 4.80 7.39
N HIS A 123 15.74 5.05 7.25
CA HIS A 123 15.16 6.39 7.26
C HIS A 123 13.73 6.37 7.75
N LEU A 124 13.15 7.56 7.96
CA LEU A 124 11.72 7.68 8.23
C LEU A 124 10.97 8.04 6.95
N HIS A 125 9.80 7.44 6.78
CA HIS A 125 8.77 7.95 5.89
C HIS A 125 7.89 8.91 6.69
N LEU A 126 7.89 10.19 6.32
CA LEU A 126 6.98 11.21 6.86
C LEU A 126 5.90 11.50 5.83
N ILE A 127 4.64 11.36 6.20
CA ILE A 127 3.48 11.58 5.34
C ILE A 127 2.59 12.64 5.98
N LEU A 128 2.45 13.78 5.32
CA LEU A 128 1.48 14.81 5.65
C LEU A 128 0.18 14.54 4.88
N ASP A 129 -0.93 14.45 5.59
CA ASP A 129 -2.26 14.17 5.05
C ASP A 129 -2.20 12.98 4.10
N ASN A 130 -2.72 13.08 2.87
CA ASN A 130 -2.63 12.04 1.86
C ASN A 130 -1.53 12.26 0.81
N GLN A 131 -0.46 12.99 1.13
CA GLN A 131 0.64 13.21 0.19
C GLN A 131 1.56 11.99 0.08
N PRO A 132 2.41 11.90 -0.96
CA PRO A 132 3.55 10.98 -0.96
C PRO A 132 4.45 11.21 0.25
N TYR A 133 5.16 10.15 0.68
CA TYR A 133 6.11 10.28 1.77
C TYR A 133 7.28 11.20 1.41
N ILE A 134 7.80 11.88 2.43
CA ILE A 134 9.11 12.52 2.45
C ILE A 134 10.06 11.55 3.16
N ALA A 135 11.18 11.21 2.53
CA ALA A 135 12.21 10.37 3.15
C ALA A 135 13.12 11.24 4.04
N VAL A 136 13.17 10.94 5.33
CA VAL A 136 13.96 11.68 6.32
C VAL A 136 15.15 10.86 6.76
N TYR A 137 16.33 11.27 6.30
CA TYR A 137 17.63 10.62 6.59
C TYR A 137 18.45 11.33 7.68
N ASP A 138 17.95 12.45 8.20
CA ASP A 138 18.56 13.18 9.32
C ASP A 138 17.45 13.70 10.24
N VAL A 139 17.44 13.21 11.48
CA VAL A 139 16.46 13.60 12.50
C VAL A 139 17.00 14.69 13.44
N ASN A 140 18.25 15.12 13.26
CA ASN A 140 18.82 16.25 14.00
C ASN A 140 18.36 17.60 13.46
N GLN A 141 17.86 17.63 12.22
CA GLN A 141 17.29 18.80 11.59
C GLN A 141 15.77 18.69 11.46
N PRO A 142 15.01 19.76 11.75
CA PRO A 142 13.57 19.75 11.51
C PRO A 142 13.23 19.60 10.02
N VAL A 143 12.19 18.84 9.71
CA VAL A 143 11.60 18.81 8.37
C VAL A 143 10.66 20.00 8.25
N VAL A 144 10.92 20.89 7.28
CA VAL A 144 10.11 22.09 7.07
C VAL A 144 9.02 21.78 6.05
N LEU A 145 7.77 21.81 6.50
CA LEU A 145 6.58 21.76 5.65
C LEU A 145 6.13 23.21 5.44
N SER A 146 6.09 23.66 4.19
CA SER A 146 5.75 25.06 3.85
C SER A 146 4.42 25.11 3.12
N ASP A 147 3.80 26.30 3.10
CA ASP A 147 2.58 26.59 2.35
C ASP A 147 1.40 25.67 2.71
N LEU A 148 1.28 25.28 3.99
CA LEU A 148 0.12 24.52 4.44
C LEU A 148 -1.14 25.38 4.36
N SER A 149 -2.22 24.80 3.86
CA SER A 149 -3.54 25.43 3.91
C SER A 149 -3.99 25.63 5.35
N PRO A 150 -4.78 26.68 5.66
CA PRO A 150 -5.50 26.73 6.93
C PRO A 150 -6.39 25.49 7.11
N GLY A 151 -6.37 24.86 8.28
CA GLY A 151 -7.20 23.70 8.59
C GLY A 151 -6.51 22.63 9.42
N THR A 152 -7.19 21.49 9.55
CA THR A 152 -6.66 20.30 10.23
C THR A 152 -5.74 19.50 9.31
N HIS A 153 -4.64 19.03 9.87
CA HIS A 153 -3.64 18.19 9.20
C HIS A 153 -3.28 16.98 10.06
N THR A 154 -2.99 15.86 9.41
CA THR A 154 -2.52 14.65 10.08
C THR A 154 -1.14 14.27 9.57
N LEU A 155 -0.18 14.16 10.47
CA LEU A 155 1.17 13.70 10.20
C LEU A 155 1.33 12.25 10.64
N ARG A 156 1.85 11.41 9.74
CA ARG A 156 2.11 9.99 9.99
C ARG A 156 3.56 9.69 9.66
N VAL A 157 4.26 9.05 10.59
CA VAL A 157 5.69 8.80 10.46
C VAL A 157 5.99 7.36 10.84
N PHE A 158 6.77 6.67 10.02
CA PHE A 158 7.25 5.34 10.36
C PHE A 158 8.67 5.06 9.88
N ALA A 159 9.35 4.16 10.59
CA ALA A 159 10.68 3.71 10.26
C ALA A 159 10.67 2.77 9.04
N SER A 160 11.68 2.93 8.18
CA SER A 160 11.85 2.18 6.94
C SER A 160 13.28 1.69 6.76
N ARG A 161 13.39 0.49 6.20
CA ARG A 161 14.65 -0.11 5.73
C ARG A 161 15.18 0.64 4.51
N PRO A 162 16.44 0.43 4.08
CA PRO A 162 17.05 1.17 2.98
C PRO A 162 16.32 1.09 1.64
N TRP A 163 15.66 -0.03 1.35
CA TRP A 163 14.80 -0.20 0.16
C TRP A 163 13.35 0.24 0.41
N HIS A 164 13.15 1.11 1.40
CA HIS A 164 11.90 1.72 1.86
C HIS A 164 10.92 0.80 2.63
N GLU A 165 11.15 -0.51 2.70
CA GLU A 165 10.28 -1.45 3.43
C GLU A 165 10.08 -1.03 4.89
N SER A 166 8.83 -0.82 5.30
CA SER A 166 8.54 -0.34 6.65
C SER A 166 8.75 -1.41 7.72
N PHE A 167 9.23 -0.99 8.88
CA PHE A 167 9.23 -1.80 10.10
C PHE A 167 7.81 -1.86 10.68
N LYS A 168 7.33 -3.03 11.09
CA LYS A 168 5.94 -3.25 11.54
C LYS A 168 5.80 -3.51 13.04
N ASN A 169 6.86 -3.27 13.83
CA ASN A 169 6.79 -3.37 15.28
C ASN A 169 6.03 -2.19 15.88
N GLU A 170 5.54 -2.35 17.12
CA GLU A 170 4.67 -1.37 17.82
C GLU A 170 5.25 0.05 17.84
N GLY A 171 6.56 0.19 18.11
CA GLY A 171 7.23 1.49 18.19
C GLY A 171 7.62 2.11 16.85
N ALA A 172 7.49 1.39 15.73
CA ALA A 172 7.99 1.88 14.44
C ALA A 172 7.09 2.91 13.77
N TYR A 173 5.90 3.21 14.32
CA TYR A 173 4.95 4.17 13.77
C TYR A 173 4.50 5.17 14.84
N THR A 174 4.28 6.41 14.40
CA THR A 174 3.68 7.46 15.21
C THR A 174 2.83 8.38 14.33
N GLN A 175 1.83 9.00 14.95
CA GLN A 175 0.91 9.90 14.29
C GLN A 175 0.56 11.06 15.21
N THR A 176 0.37 12.25 14.64
CA THR A 176 -0.23 13.38 15.34
C THR A 176 -1.19 14.13 14.41
N THR A 177 -2.22 14.72 14.99
CA THR A 177 -3.12 15.66 14.31
C THR A 177 -2.85 17.05 14.88
N PHE A 178 -2.73 18.05 14.02
CA PHE A 178 -2.49 19.44 14.38
C PHE A 178 -3.28 20.36 13.45
N HIS A 179 -3.28 21.66 13.73
CA HIS A 179 -4.09 22.62 12.99
C HIS A 179 -3.26 23.84 12.60
N VAL A 180 -3.44 24.31 11.37
CA VAL A 180 -2.88 25.57 10.87
C VAL A 180 -3.99 26.61 10.90
N LEU A 181 -3.83 27.65 11.71
CA LEU A 181 -4.75 28.78 11.94
C LEU A 181 -6.11 28.42 12.56
N THR A 182 -6.82 27.42 12.05
CA THR A 182 -8.14 26.97 12.53
C THR A 182 -8.33 25.47 12.30
N LYS A 183 -9.28 24.87 13.02
CA LYS A 183 -9.66 23.46 12.84
C LYS A 183 -10.65 23.29 11.68
N THR A 184 -10.54 22.18 10.96
CA THR A 184 -11.52 21.70 9.97
C THR A 184 -11.74 20.18 10.11
N GLU A 185 -12.69 19.63 9.34
CA GLU A 185 -13.02 18.19 9.34
C GLU A 185 -12.11 17.37 8.40
N GLU A 186 -11.52 18.01 7.39
CA GLU A 186 -10.62 17.35 6.44
C GLU A 186 -9.35 16.85 7.12
N ASN A 187 -8.76 15.79 6.57
CA ASN A 187 -7.52 15.18 7.06
C ASN A 187 -7.55 14.78 8.55
N ASN A 188 -8.73 14.62 9.14
CA ASN A 188 -8.90 14.25 10.54
C ASN A 188 -9.41 12.80 10.65
N PRO A 189 -8.54 11.80 10.84
CA PRO A 189 -8.97 10.41 10.98
C PRO A 189 -9.70 10.19 12.31
N ASP A 190 -10.81 9.45 12.28
CA ASP A 190 -11.45 8.97 13.49
C ASP A 190 -10.57 7.89 14.13
N SER A 191 -10.13 8.14 15.36
CA SER A 191 -9.23 7.25 16.12
C SER A 191 -9.90 5.94 16.53
N LYS A 192 -11.22 5.83 16.44
CA LYS A 192 -11.97 4.60 16.76
C LYS A 192 -12.12 3.67 15.56
N LEU A 193 -11.81 4.15 14.36
CA LEU A 193 -11.87 3.38 13.12
C LEU A 193 -10.46 2.98 12.67
N PRO A 194 -10.30 1.85 11.97
CA PRO A 194 -9.03 1.52 11.36
C PRO A 194 -8.61 2.56 10.35
N LEU A 195 -7.30 2.65 10.21
CA LEU A 195 -6.65 3.61 9.35
C LEU A 195 -5.59 2.93 8.49
N LEU A 196 -5.73 3.12 7.19
CA LEU A 196 -4.77 2.74 6.17
C LEU A 196 -3.86 3.92 5.81
N THR A 197 -2.56 3.67 5.87
CA THR A 197 -1.54 4.60 5.37
C THR A 197 -0.89 4.02 4.14
N TYR A 198 -1.15 4.63 2.98
CA TYR A 198 -0.49 4.27 1.72
C TYR A 198 0.99 4.67 1.79
N SER A 199 1.90 3.70 1.81
CA SER A 199 3.35 3.98 1.79
C SER A 199 3.88 3.99 0.36
N ARG A 200 3.76 2.86 -0.34
CA ARG A 200 4.31 2.64 -1.69
C ARG A 200 3.43 1.68 -2.51
N PRO A 201 3.45 1.77 -3.85
CA PRO A 201 4.40 2.53 -4.67
C PRO A 201 4.05 4.01 -4.93
N ASN A 202 5.06 4.86 -5.17
CA ASN A 202 4.87 6.24 -5.62
C ASN A 202 6.04 6.69 -6.51
N GLY A 203 5.84 7.73 -7.33
CA GLY A 203 6.93 8.29 -8.15
C GLY A 203 7.37 7.38 -9.30
N GLY A 204 8.67 7.26 -9.52
CA GLY A 204 9.27 6.53 -10.63
C GLY A 204 9.90 5.20 -10.21
N TYR A 205 9.78 4.18 -11.07
CA TYR A 205 10.38 2.86 -10.86
C TYR A 205 11.20 2.45 -12.09
N GLY A 206 12.46 2.08 -11.85
CA GLY A 206 13.40 1.65 -12.88
C GLY A 206 13.50 0.14 -13.10
N ALA A 207 12.86 -0.63 -12.24
CA ALA A 207 12.91 -2.09 -12.23
C ALA A 207 11.65 -2.68 -11.57
N GLU A 208 11.41 -3.95 -11.84
CA GLU A 208 10.44 -4.78 -11.12
C GLU A 208 11.14 -6.03 -10.54
N PRO A 209 10.64 -6.65 -9.46
CA PRO A 209 9.33 -6.39 -8.85
C PRO A 209 9.24 -5.04 -8.12
N ILE A 210 8.06 -4.41 -8.19
CA ILE A 210 7.73 -3.18 -7.47
C ILE A 210 7.09 -3.55 -6.13
N MET A 211 7.67 -3.07 -5.03
CA MET A 211 7.11 -3.29 -3.70
C MET A 211 5.86 -2.42 -3.47
N LEU A 212 4.78 -3.07 -3.07
CA LEU A 212 3.60 -2.46 -2.48
C LEU A 212 3.68 -2.62 -0.95
N ASP A 213 3.59 -1.50 -0.23
CA ASP A 213 3.68 -1.48 1.22
C ASP A 213 2.69 -0.45 1.78
N PHE A 214 2.12 -0.76 2.94
CA PHE A 214 1.10 0.05 3.61
C PHE A 214 1.14 -0.16 5.12
N TYR A 215 0.75 0.84 5.89
CA TYR A 215 0.66 0.75 7.35
C TYR A 215 -0.79 0.68 7.79
N LEU A 216 -1.08 -0.17 8.78
CA LEU A 216 -2.39 -0.25 9.42
C LEU A 216 -2.27 0.22 10.86
N THR A 217 -3.20 1.05 11.29
CA THR A 217 -3.36 1.45 12.69
C THR A 217 -4.81 1.37 13.09
N ASN A 218 -5.08 1.16 14.38
CA ASN A 218 -6.42 0.93 14.93
C ASN A 218 -7.17 -0.23 14.23
N ALA A 219 -6.46 -1.15 13.59
CA ALA A 219 -7.02 -2.34 12.94
C ALA A 219 -6.88 -3.53 13.91
N PRO A 220 -7.95 -4.30 14.16
CA PRO A 220 -7.85 -5.51 14.95
C PRO A 220 -6.82 -6.48 14.34
N LEU A 221 -6.02 -7.13 15.18
CA LEU A 221 -5.14 -8.20 14.73
C LEU A 221 -6.00 -9.41 14.34
N HIS A 222 -5.74 -9.99 13.17
CA HIS A 222 -6.44 -11.21 12.71
C HIS A 222 -6.39 -12.37 13.71
N SER A 223 -5.40 -12.42 14.61
CA SER A 223 -5.28 -13.48 15.64
C SER A 223 -6.21 -13.32 16.84
N LEU A 224 -6.81 -12.14 17.05
CA LEU A 224 -7.79 -11.88 18.13
C LEU A 224 -9.24 -11.93 17.63
N ALA A 225 -9.42 -12.27 16.35
CA ALA A 225 -10.66 -12.14 15.60
C ALA A 225 -11.64 -13.30 15.72
N GLU A 226 -11.18 -14.46 16.17
CA GLU A 226 -11.98 -15.68 16.13
C GLU A 226 -12.98 -15.81 17.29
N THR A 227 -12.96 -14.90 18.26
CA THR A 227 -13.73 -15.06 19.51
C THR A 227 -15.00 -14.23 19.62
N ASN A 228 -15.30 -13.34 18.65
CA ASN A 228 -16.51 -12.52 18.70
C ASN A 228 -17.21 -12.41 17.33
N PRO A 229 -18.34 -13.10 17.10
CA PRO A 229 -19.09 -13.02 15.83
C PRO A 229 -19.74 -11.66 15.57
N GLU A 230 -19.81 -10.76 16.56
CA GLU A 230 -20.26 -9.36 16.39
C GLU A 230 -19.10 -8.42 15.99
N ASP A 231 -17.86 -8.92 15.87
CA ASP A 231 -16.73 -8.10 15.45
C ASP A 231 -16.71 -7.90 13.93
N THR A 232 -17.15 -6.71 13.51
CA THR A 232 -17.23 -6.32 12.11
C THR A 232 -15.87 -6.00 11.48
N MET A 233 -14.81 -5.89 12.26
CA MET A 233 -13.49 -5.35 11.85
C MET A 233 -12.35 -6.36 11.97
N SER A 234 -12.61 -7.48 12.61
CA SER A 234 -11.68 -8.58 12.88
C SER A 234 -11.17 -9.33 11.64
N ASN A 235 -11.83 -9.17 10.50
CA ASN A 235 -11.44 -9.74 9.20
C ASN A 235 -11.19 -8.64 8.16
N TRP A 236 -10.42 -7.62 8.53
CA TRP A 236 -10.08 -6.55 7.59
C TRP A 236 -9.36 -7.09 6.36
N ARG A 237 -9.55 -6.38 5.24
CA ARG A 237 -8.94 -6.69 3.95
C ARG A 237 -8.50 -5.39 3.29
N ILE A 238 -7.40 -5.40 2.56
CA ILE A 238 -7.00 -4.27 1.70
C ILE A 238 -7.25 -4.66 0.25
N ARG A 239 -8.10 -3.90 -0.44
CA ARG A 239 -8.24 -4.01 -1.88
C ARG A 239 -7.17 -3.15 -2.55
N SER A 240 -6.32 -3.80 -3.32
CA SER A 240 -5.38 -3.14 -4.21
C SER A 240 -5.90 -3.22 -5.64
N THR A 241 -5.99 -2.08 -6.31
CA THR A 241 -6.36 -2.01 -7.74
C THR A 241 -5.23 -1.36 -8.52
N VAL A 242 -4.70 -2.07 -9.52
CA VAL A 242 -3.65 -1.57 -10.41
C VAL A 242 -4.20 -1.54 -11.85
N ASN A 243 -4.32 -0.34 -12.43
CA ASN A 243 -4.88 -0.14 -13.78
C ASN A 243 -6.24 -0.84 -14.02
N GLY A 244 -7.08 -0.96 -12.99
CA GLY A 244 -8.40 -1.58 -13.04
C GLY A 244 -8.44 -3.05 -12.60
N GLU A 245 -7.30 -3.74 -12.57
CA GLU A 245 -7.19 -5.11 -12.05
C GLU A 245 -7.10 -5.07 -10.53
N SER A 246 -7.99 -5.79 -9.83
CA SER A 246 -8.07 -5.75 -8.35
C SER A 246 -7.73 -7.09 -7.73
N PHE A 247 -7.01 -7.05 -6.61
CA PHE A 247 -6.73 -8.19 -5.75
C PHE A 247 -6.85 -7.80 -4.27
N ILE A 248 -7.07 -8.78 -3.42
CA ILE A 248 -7.28 -8.62 -1.99
C ILE A 248 -6.01 -8.99 -1.24
N LEU A 249 -5.62 -8.18 -0.27
CA LEU A 249 -4.56 -8.46 0.67
C LEU A 249 -5.16 -8.61 2.06
N ASP A 250 -4.85 -9.72 2.71
CA ASP A 250 -5.35 -10.14 4.02
C ASP A 250 -4.25 -10.16 5.08
N ARG A 251 -3.06 -9.66 4.73
CA ARG A 251 -1.86 -9.72 5.56
C ARG A 251 -1.16 -8.37 5.60
N TRP A 252 -0.74 -7.97 6.80
CA TRP A 252 -0.08 -6.70 7.02
C TRP A 252 1.43 -6.83 6.80
N GLN A 253 1.81 -7.04 5.54
CA GLN A 253 3.20 -7.18 5.11
C GLN A 253 3.39 -6.58 3.71
N PRO A 254 4.62 -6.16 3.37
CA PRO A 254 4.92 -5.76 2.00
C PRO A 254 4.78 -6.94 1.04
N ILE A 255 4.38 -6.65 -0.20
CA ILE A 255 4.37 -7.62 -1.30
C ILE A 255 5.16 -7.06 -2.47
N TYR A 256 5.71 -7.93 -3.31
CA TYR A 256 6.52 -7.55 -4.47
C TYR A 256 5.79 -7.99 -5.74
N LEU A 257 5.40 -7.02 -6.57
CA LEU A 257 4.56 -7.25 -7.74
C LEU A 257 5.38 -7.21 -9.04
N LYS A 258 5.12 -8.13 -9.97
CA LYS A 258 5.61 -8.09 -11.37
C LYS A 258 4.45 -8.00 -12.35
N GLY A 259 4.77 -7.68 -13.60
CA GLY A 259 3.81 -7.58 -14.71
C GLY A 259 3.53 -6.14 -15.13
N PHE A 260 4.36 -5.18 -14.70
CA PHE A 260 4.16 -3.77 -15.04
C PHE A 260 4.53 -3.50 -16.50
N LYS A 261 3.66 -2.75 -17.20
CA LYS A 261 3.97 -2.23 -18.53
C LYS A 261 4.66 -0.87 -18.40
N PRO A 262 5.66 -0.57 -19.25
CA PRO A 262 6.31 0.74 -19.25
C PRO A 262 5.31 1.89 -19.41
N GLY A 263 5.51 2.97 -18.66
CA GLY A 263 4.70 4.17 -18.65
C GLY A 263 3.94 4.40 -17.34
N LYS A 264 2.92 5.25 -17.41
CA LYS A 264 2.09 5.64 -16.26
C LYS A 264 1.18 4.48 -15.85
N THR A 265 1.17 4.16 -14.57
CA THR A 265 0.28 3.18 -13.93
C THR A 265 -0.31 3.82 -12.68
N TRP A 266 -1.60 3.63 -12.43
CA TRP A 266 -2.21 4.05 -11.17
C TRP A 266 -2.44 2.84 -10.27
N VAL A 267 -2.22 3.06 -8.98
CA VAL A 267 -2.42 2.08 -7.91
C VAL A 267 -3.34 2.68 -6.87
N LYS A 268 -4.44 2.00 -6.57
CA LYS A 268 -5.39 2.38 -5.53
C LYS A 268 -5.35 1.36 -4.40
N LEU A 269 -5.31 1.83 -3.16
CA LEU A 269 -5.53 1.00 -1.98
C LEU A 269 -6.80 1.45 -1.26
N GLU A 270 -7.58 0.47 -0.80
CA GLU A 270 -8.82 0.66 -0.05
C GLU A 270 -8.86 -0.28 1.15
N PHE A 271 -9.13 0.26 2.34
CA PHE A 271 -9.43 -0.55 3.52
C PHE A 271 -10.87 -1.04 3.45
N LEU A 272 -11.07 -2.36 3.54
CA LEU A 272 -12.38 -3.00 3.53
C LEU A 272 -12.73 -3.61 4.89
N ASP A 273 -14.01 -3.53 5.24
CA ASP A 273 -14.61 -4.27 6.36
C ASP A 273 -14.82 -5.76 6.03
N ASN A 274 -15.39 -6.51 6.99
CA ASN A 274 -15.63 -7.93 6.81
C ASN A 274 -16.72 -8.24 5.75
N GLN A 275 -17.56 -7.26 5.35
CA GLN A 275 -18.50 -7.36 4.25
C GLN A 275 -17.90 -6.98 2.88
N GLY A 276 -16.60 -6.63 2.86
CA GLY A 276 -15.89 -6.20 1.66
C GLY A 276 -16.25 -4.79 1.18
N GLN A 277 -16.90 -3.98 2.03
CA GLN A 277 -17.21 -2.59 1.74
C GLN A 277 -16.08 -1.67 2.24
N PRO A 278 -15.78 -0.56 1.52
CA PRO A 278 -14.79 0.40 1.98
C PRO A 278 -15.18 1.06 3.31
N VAL A 279 -14.26 1.03 4.27
CA VAL A 279 -14.45 1.70 5.57
C VAL A 279 -14.22 3.20 5.42
N LYS A 280 -15.25 3.99 5.70
CA LYS A 280 -15.17 5.46 5.65
C LYS A 280 -14.36 5.99 6.84
N ASN A 281 -13.12 6.35 6.58
CA ASN A 281 -12.24 7.13 7.47
C ASN A 281 -11.35 8.03 6.59
N ALA A 282 -10.67 9.01 7.18
CA ALA A 282 -9.64 9.75 6.44
C ALA A 282 -8.59 8.78 5.88
N PHE A 283 -8.15 8.99 4.65
CA PHE A 283 -7.04 8.25 4.00
C PHE A 283 -7.28 6.76 3.65
N ASN A 284 -8.37 6.15 4.10
CA ASN A 284 -8.68 4.73 3.86
C ASN A 284 -8.88 4.36 2.38
N THR A 285 -9.05 5.35 1.51
CA THR A 285 -8.98 5.21 0.06
C THR A 285 -7.91 6.15 -0.47
N SER A 286 -6.89 5.60 -1.11
CA SER A 286 -5.76 6.38 -1.62
C SER A 286 -5.34 5.89 -3.00
N ILE A 287 -5.12 6.83 -3.92
CA ILE A 287 -4.65 6.57 -5.28
C ILE A 287 -3.28 7.22 -5.44
N ARG A 288 -2.34 6.50 -6.05
CA ARG A 288 -1.05 7.03 -6.48
C ARG A 288 -0.84 6.75 -7.96
N LEU A 289 -0.23 7.72 -8.63
CA LEU A 289 0.30 7.56 -9.97
C LEU A 289 1.78 7.21 -9.86
N ILE A 290 2.20 6.16 -10.56
CA ILE A 290 3.60 5.76 -10.71
C ILE A 290 3.96 5.77 -12.19
N ASN A 291 5.26 5.94 -12.46
CA ASN A 291 5.81 5.82 -13.81
C ASN A 291 6.86 4.71 -13.82
N TYR A 292 6.59 3.63 -14.53
CA TYR A 292 7.53 2.53 -14.68
C TYR A 292 8.34 2.70 -15.96
N GLN A 293 9.66 2.81 -15.83
CA GLN A 293 10.60 2.91 -16.96
C GLN A 293 11.72 1.91 -16.73
N PRO A 294 11.66 0.71 -17.36
CA PRO A 294 12.66 -0.33 -17.11
C PRO A 294 14.08 0.15 -17.44
N ASN A 295 15.07 -0.49 -16.81
CA ASN A 295 16.50 -0.15 -16.91
C ASN A 295 16.89 1.17 -16.23
N GLY A 296 16.18 1.53 -15.16
CA GLY A 296 16.58 2.67 -14.32
C GLY A 296 17.96 2.45 -13.70
N GLN A 297 18.68 3.56 -13.59
CA GLN A 297 20.09 3.59 -13.19
C GLN A 297 20.28 3.93 -11.71
N ASP A 298 19.20 4.23 -10.99
CA ASP A 298 19.24 4.44 -9.55
C ASP A 298 19.61 3.15 -8.81
N THR A 299 20.19 3.31 -7.61
CA THR A 299 20.71 2.20 -6.82
C THR A 299 19.65 1.13 -6.54
N LEU A 300 18.43 1.53 -6.20
CA LEU A 300 17.38 0.58 -5.87
C LEU A 300 17.00 -0.26 -7.10
N SER A 301 16.89 0.36 -8.27
CA SER A 301 16.64 -0.36 -9.53
C SER A 301 17.75 -1.35 -9.87
N LYS A 302 19.02 -1.00 -9.61
CA LYS A 302 20.16 -1.92 -9.80
C LYS A 302 20.15 -3.08 -8.80
N ILE A 303 19.82 -2.81 -7.53
CA ILE A 303 19.61 -3.83 -6.49
C ILE A 303 18.48 -4.80 -6.88
N VAL A 304 17.35 -4.27 -7.35
CA VAL A 304 16.17 -5.05 -7.74
C VAL A 304 16.49 -5.97 -8.93
N ARG A 305 17.28 -5.49 -9.90
CA ARG A 305 17.74 -6.27 -11.06
C ARG A 305 18.92 -7.22 -10.74
N GLY A 306 19.51 -7.13 -9.56
CA GLY A 306 20.66 -7.95 -9.16
C GLY A 306 21.99 -7.54 -9.81
N GLU A 307 22.10 -6.31 -10.30
CA GLU A 307 23.35 -5.78 -10.87
C GLU A 307 24.37 -5.38 -9.80
N LEU A 308 23.91 -5.19 -8.57
CA LEU A 308 24.73 -4.92 -7.40
C LEU A 308 24.62 -6.08 -6.44
N THR A 309 25.75 -6.56 -5.93
CA THR A 309 25.81 -7.60 -4.91
C THR A 309 25.54 -7.03 -3.52
N ALA A 310 25.12 -7.88 -2.58
CA ALA A 310 24.86 -7.46 -1.21
C ALA A 310 26.12 -6.94 -0.49
N ASP A 311 27.30 -7.44 -0.83
CA ASP A 311 28.56 -6.96 -0.26
C ASP A 311 28.93 -5.56 -0.79
N GLU A 312 28.72 -5.29 -2.08
CA GLU A 312 28.97 -3.94 -2.65
C GLU A 312 28.12 -2.86 -1.99
N VAL A 313 26.86 -3.17 -1.68
CA VAL A 313 25.90 -2.21 -1.11
C VAL A 313 25.71 -2.36 0.40
N ARG A 314 26.52 -3.18 1.09
CA ARG A 314 26.37 -3.45 2.53
C ARG A 314 26.38 -2.19 3.40
N GLY A 315 27.05 -1.12 2.93
CA GLY A 315 27.05 0.20 3.56
C GLY A 315 25.67 0.80 3.81
N ILE A 316 24.66 0.43 3.01
CA ILE A 316 23.29 0.94 3.20
C ILE A 316 22.61 0.35 4.44
N VAL A 317 23.10 -0.76 5.00
CA VAL A 317 22.56 -1.37 6.25
C VAL A 317 23.53 -1.27 7.42
N ASP A 318 24.81 -1.02 7.16
CA ASP A 318 25.87 -0.92 8.16
C ASP A 318 26.76 0.29 7.83
N PRO A 319 26.62 1.43 8.54
CA PRO A 319 27.39 2.65 8.25
C PRO A 319 28.88 2.49 8.58
N THR A 320 29.27 1.44 9.29
CA THR A 320 30.67 1.15 9.62
C THR A 320 31.34 0.23 8.60
N TYR A 321 30.57 -0.27 7.62
CA TYR A 321 31.08 -1.17 6.61
C TYR A 321 32.07 -0.46 5.67
N THR A 322 33.26 -1.04 5.55
CA THR A 322 34.24 -0.64 4.54
C THR A 322 34.29 -1.73 3.48
N ALA A 323 33.88 -1.39 2.25
CA ALA A 323 33.94 -2.32 1.13
C ALA A 323 35.38 -2.78 0.91
N LYS A 324 35.59 -4.09 0.95
CA LYS A 324 36.85 -4.67 0.47
C LYS A 324 36.80 -4.57 -1.04
N ILE A 325 37.60 -3.68 -1.62
CA ILE A 325 37.80 -3.60 -3.06
C ILE A 325 38.22 -5.00 -3.51
N PRO A 326 37.43 -5.71 -4.33
CA PRO A 326 37.89 -6.96 -4.92
C PRO A 326 39.16 -6.62 -5.69
N ALA A 327 40.28 -7.22 -5.31
CA ALA A 327 41.50 -7.11 -6.10
C ALA A 327 41.11 -7.52 -7.51
N THR A 328 41.10 -6.57 -8.43
CA THR A 328 40.88 -6.81 -9.85
C THR A 328 41.85 -7.92 -10.21
N GLU A 329 41.32 -9.11 -10.49
CA GLU A 329 42.13 -10.23 -10.92
C GLU A 329 42.86 -9.74 -12.16
N ALA A 330 44.16 -9.47 -12.00
CA ALA A 330 44.96 -8.83 -13.02
C ALA A 330 44.82 -9.68 -14.27
N THR A 331 44.23 -9.10 -15.31
CA THR A 331 44.22 -9.70 -16.64
C THR A 331 45.67 -10.10 -16.94
N PRO A 332 45.97 -11.37 -17.25
CA PRO A 332 47.34 -11.77 -17.47
C PRO A 332 47.88 -10.95 -18.64
N THR A 333 48.82 -10.07 -18.31
CA THR A 333 49.61 -9.30 -19.27
C THR A 333 50.11 -10.27 -20.34
N PRO A 334 49.94 -9.99 -21.64
CA PRO A 334 50.44 -10.88 -22.68
C PRO A 334 51.95 -11.01 -22.53
N ALA A 335 52.41 -12.22 -22.17
CA ALA A 335 53.83 -12.51 -22.10
C ALA A 335 54.44 -12.27 -23.49
N THR A 336 55.40 -11.35 -23.54
CA THR A 336 56.18 -11.05 -24.73
C THR A 336 56.87 -12.33 -25.21
N LYS A 337 56.66 -12.64 -26.48
CA LYS A 337 57.24 -13.77 -27.21
C LYS A 337 58.77 -13.65 -27.21
N ALA A 338 59.42 -14.35 -26.30
CA ALA A 338 60.87 -14.57 -26.35
C ALA A 338 61.18 -15.59 -27.46
N GLU A 339 61.97 -15.14 -28.42
CA GLU A 339 62.54 -15.89 -29.52
C GLU A 339 63.45 -17.01 -28.98
N LYS A 340 63.09 -18.28 -29.26
CA LYS A 340 63.93 -19.45 -28.92
C LYS A 340 64.85 -19.78 -30.09
N GLN A 341 66.15 -19.68 -29.87
CA GLN A 341 67.16 -20.43 -30.64
C GLN A 341 67.37 -21.84 -30.03
N PRO A 342 67.81 -22.84 -30.82
CA PRO A 342 67.72 -24.25 -30.47
C PRO A 342 69.04 -24.82 -29.92
N ILE A 343 68.98 -25.63 -28.86
CA ILE A 343 70.03 -26.59 -28.47
C ILE A 343 69.36 -27.79 -27.75
N PRO A 344 70.00 -28.97 -27.62
CA PRO A 344 69.81 -30.12 -28.50
C PRO A 344 69.17 -31.33 -27.79
N GLU A 345 68.78 -32.29 -28.61
CA GLU A 345 68.14 -33.56 -28.31
C GLU A 345 68.88 -34.40 -27.27
N VAL A 346 68.24 -34.71 -26.13
CA VAL A 346 68.69 -35.72 -25.17
C VAL A 346 67.60 -36.79 -25.06
N LYS A 347 67.90 -37.97 -25.60
CA LYS A 347 67.13 -39.21 -25.44
C LYS A 347 67.23 -39.70 -23.99
N VAL A 348 66.08 -39.95 -23.36
CA VAL A 348 65.97 -40.70 -22.10
C VAL A 348 64.76 -41.66 -22.23
N PRO A 349 64.82 -42.89 -21.69
CA PRO A 349 64.14 -44.05 -22.23
C PRO A 349 62.67 -44.19 -21.83
N GLU A 350 61.98 -44.99 -22.64
CA GLU A 350 60.60 -45.43 -22.52
C GLU A 350 60.38 -46.28 -21.26
N VAL A 351 59.58 -45.76 -20.32
CA VAL A 351 59.05 -46.52 -19.18
C VAL A 351 57.63 -46.96 -19.51
N LYS A 352 57.47 -48.28 -19.65
CA LYS A 352 56.17 -48.94 -19.83
C LYS A 352 55.36 -48.82 -18.55
N VAL A 353 54.17 -48.23 -18.64
CA VAL A 353 53.12 -48.27 -17.60
C VAL A 353 51.97 -49.17 -18.10
N PRO A 354 51.38 -50.03 -17.26
CA PRO A 354 50.45 -51.07 -17.72
C PRO A 354 49.08 -50.50 -18.11
N GLU A 355 48.49 -51.11 -19.13
CA GLU A 355 47.16 -50.84 -19.68
C GLU A 355 46.08 -51.31 -18.69
N VAL A 356 45.35 -50.36 -18.09
CA VAL A 356 44.15 -50.64 -17.29
C VAL A 356 42.95 -50.72 -18.23
N LYS A 357 42.40 -51.92 -18.39
CA LYS A 357 41.15 -52.17 -19.11
C LYS A 357 39.97 -51.64 -18.31
N VAL A 358 39.30 -50.61 -18.82
CA VAL A 358 37.97 -50.17 -18.36
C VAL A 358 36.92 -50.86 -19.25
N PRO A 359 35.89 -51.51 -18.68
CA PRO A 359 34.88 -52.19 -19.48
C PRO A 359 33.93 -51.20 -20.16
N GLU A 360 33.63 -51.49 -21.42
CA GLU A 360 32.74 -50.76 -22.32
C GLU A 360 31.27 -50.92 -21.89
N VAL A 361 30.66 -49.84 -21.39
CA VAL A 361 29.21 -49.80 -21.11
C VAL A 361 28.49 -49.40 -22.39
N LYS A 362 27.72 -50.33 -22.95
CA LYS A 362 26.81 -50.10 -24.08
C LYS A 362 25.63 -49.23 -23.63
N VAL A 363 25.53 -48.03 -24.17
CA VAL A 363 24.32 -47.20 -24.07
C VAL A 363 23.44 -47.50 -25.30
N PRO A 364 22.15 -47.82 -25.14
CA PRO A 364 21.27 -48.10 -26.28
C PRO A 364 20.90 -46.81 -27.03
N GLU A 365 20.96 -46.90 -28.35
CA GLU A 365 20.60 -45.86 -29.32
C GLU A 365 19.07 -45.66 -29.35
N VAL A 366 18.59 -44.51 -28.87
CA VAL A 366 17.18 -44.10 -29.00
C VAL A 366 17.04 -43.30 -30.29
N LYS A 367 16.25 -43.85 -31.22
CA LYS A 367 15.88 -43.22 -32.49
C LYS A 367 15.07 -41.94 -32.24
N VAL A 368 15.56 -40.81 -32.77
CA VAL A 368 14.81 -39.56 -32.89
C VAL A 368 13.85 -39.70 -34.09
N PRO A 369 12.54 -39.47 -33.96
CA PRO A 369 11.66 -39.41 -35.11
C PRO A 369 11.83 -38.06 -35.84
N GLU A 370 12.09 -38.17 -37.14
CA GLU A 370 12.13 -37.10 -38.12
C GLU A 370 10.69 -36.65 -38.42
N PHE A 371 10.35 -35.39 -38.12
CA PHE A 371 9.10 -34.77 -38.57
C PHE A 371 9.34 -33.97 -39.84
N THR A 372 8.75 -34.49 -40.92
CA THR A 372 8.62 -33.88 -42.24
C THR A 372 7.72 -32.64 -42.22
N PRO A 373 7.96 -31.63 -43.07
CA PRO A 373 7.11 -30.45 -43.18
C PRO A 373 6.07 -30.60 -44.30
N THR A 374 4.78 -30.33 -44.03
CA THR A 374 3.77 -29.87 -45.02
C THR A 374 2.43 -29.53 -44.33
N PRO A 375 1.50 -28.76 -44.93
CA PRO A 375 1.61 -27.71 -45.94
C PRO A 375 1.04 -26.35 -45.46
N ALA A 376 1.36 -25.29 -46.20
CA ALA A 376 0.76 -23.96 -46.04
C ALA A 376 -0.76 -23.96 -46.31
N THR A 377 -1.55 -23.49 -45.35
CA THR A 377 -2.95 -23.13 -45.57
C THR A 377 -3.05 -21.71 -46.11
N LYS A 378 -3.57 -21.60 -47.33
CA LYS A 378 -4.01 -20.40 -48.02
C LYS A 378 -5.16 -19.75 -47.23
N VAL A 379 -4.92 -18.56 -46.66
CA VAL A 379 -5.99 -17.72 -46.12
C VAL A 379 -6.50 -16.80 -47.23
N GLU A 380 -7.77 -16.97 -47.54
CA GLU A 380 -8.57 -16.21 -48.47
C GLU A 380 -8.85 -14.79 -47.91
N LYS A 381 -8.58 -13.76 -48.72
CA LYS A 381 -8.94 -12.37 -48.39
C LYS A 381 -10.46 -12.21 -48.49
N GLN A 382 -11.12 -11.99 -47.36
CA GLN A 382 -12.48 -11.43 -47.32
C GLN A 382 -12.40 -9.95 -46.87
N PRO A 383 -13.13 -9.02 -47.52
CA PRO A 383 -12.98 -7.59 -47.26
C PRO A 383 -13.59 -7.17 -45.92
N VAL A 384 -12.89 -6.28 -45.23
CA VAL A 384 -13.36 -5.56 -44.03
C VAL A 384 -14.49 -4.60 -44.45
N PRO A 385 -15.65 -4.57 -43.77
CA PRO A 385 -16.65 -3.54 -43.99
C PRO A 385 -16.17 -2.19 -43.44
N GLU A 386 -16.23 -1.17 -44.29
CA GLU A 386 -15.92 0.22 -44.00
C GLU A 386 -16.95 0.80 -43.02
N VAL A 387 -16.56 0.97 -41.76
CA VAL A 387 -17.37 1.67 -40.76
C VAL A 387 -17.20 3.17 -40.98
N LYS A 388 -18.24 3.81 -41.52
CA LYS A 388 -18.35 5.27 -41.60
C LYS A 388 -18.44 5.86 -40.18
N ILE A 389 -17.42 6.63 -39.81
CA ILE A 389 -17.43 7.49 -38.63
C ILE A 389 -18.32 8.71 -38.95
N PRO A 390 -19.34 9.04 -38.15
CA PRO A 390 -20.07 10.29 -38.32
C PRO A 390 -19.19 11.49 -37.92
N GLU A 391 -19.07 12.46 -38.81
CA GLU A 391 -18.48 13.79 -38.54
C GLU A 391 -19.21 14.46 -37.38
N VAL A 392 -18.49 14.67 -36.28
CA VAL A 392 -18.92 15.58 -35.21
C VAL A 392 -18.57 17.00 -35.67
N LYS A 393 -19.59 17.77 -36.06
CA LYS A 393 -19.48 19.21 -36.28
C LYS A 393 -19.06 19.89 -34.97
N SER A 394 -17.85 20.44 -34.98
CA SER A 394 -17.36 21.36 -33.95
C SER A 394 -18.13 22.68 -34.02
N THR A 395 -18.96 22.95 -33.01
CA THR A 395 -19.48 24.30 -32.73
C THR A 395 -18.39 25.10 -31.99
N PRO A 396 -18.04 26.32 -32.45
CA PRO A 396 -17.10 27.17 -31.73
C PRO A 396 -17.82 27.81 -30.53
N VAL A 397 -17.27 27.59 -29.34
CA VAL A 397 -17.65 28.32 -28.12
C VAL A 397 -17.10 29.74 -28.23
N ALA A 398 -17.99 30.72 -28.25
CA ALA A 398 -17.65 32.13 -28.30
C ALA A 398 -16.95 32.57 -27.01
N SER A 399 -15.78 33.20 -27.17
CA SER A 399 -15.10 33.97 -26.12
C SER A 399 -15.91 35.24 -25.81
N PRO A 400 -16.04 35.66 -24.54
CA PRO A 400 -16.61 36.96 -24.22
C PRO A 400 -15.62 38.09 -24.57
N PRO A 401 -16.08 39.23 -25.12
CA PRO A 401 -15.19 40.33 -25.48
C PRO A 401 -14.83 41.19 -24.26
N VAL A 402 -13.59 41.68 -24.29
CA VAL A 402 -13.05 42.76 -23.46
C VAL A 402 -13.02 44.07 -24.29
N ALA A 403 -13.15 45.21 -23.59
CA ALA A 403 -13.06 46.61 -24.01
C ALA A 403 -14.40 47.23 -24.52
N ALA A 404 -14.78 48.48 -24.23
CA ALA A 404 -13.99 49.67 -23.88
C ALA A 404 -14.82 50.74 -23.13
N GLU A 405 -14.12 51.81 -22.77
CA GLU A 405 -14.48 52.99 -21.97
C GLU A 405 -15.59 53.93 -22.51
N ALA A 406 -16.06 54.76 -21.57
CA ALA A 406 -16.54 56.14 -21.67
C ALA A 406 -17.97 56.42 -22.19
N LYS A 407 -18.83 56.96 -21.30
CA LYS A 407 -19.30 58.36 -21.40
C LYS A 407 -19.92 58.89 -20.11
N VAL A 408 -19.48 60.10 -19.78
CA VAL A 408 -19.95 61.05 -18.76
C VAL A 408 -21.45 61.33 -18.87
N THR A 409 -22.15 61.40 -17.74
CA THR A 409 -23.28 62.33 -17.59
C THR A 409 -23.29 62.87 -16.16
N GLU A 410 -23.24 64.19 -16.11
CA GLU A 410 -23.22 65.11 -14.99
C GLU A 410 -24.67 65.52 -14.68
N THR A 411 -25.13 65.45 -13.42
CA THR A 411 -26.11 66.41 -12.86
C THR A 411 -26.17 66.33 -11.32
N GLU A 412 -25.81 67.47 -10.69
CA GLU A 412 -26.31 68.12 -9.45
C GLU A 412 -26.62 67.27 -8.21
N GLU A 413 -25.84 67.37 -7.11
CA GLU A 413 -25.78 68.47 -6.12
C GLU A 413 -27.01 68.55 -5.19
N SER A 414 -26.86 68.10 -3.93
CA SER A 414 -27.46 68.75 -2.76
C SER A 414 -26.82 68.29 -1.44
N ASN A 415 -26.04 69.21 -0.86
CA ASN A 415 -25.87 69.58 0.56
C ASN A 415 -25.87 68.54 1.71
N LEU A 416 -24.69 68.52 2.38
CA LEU A 416 -24.35 68.44 3.82
C LEU A 416 -25.46 68.82 4.85
N PRO A 417 -25.31 68.56 6.19
CA PRO A 417 -24.04 68.34 6.91
C PRO A 417 -23.96 67.20 7.95
N SER A 418 -22.70 66.94 8.32
CA SER A 418 -22.20 66.24 9.50
C SER A 418 -22.73 66.78 10.83
N GLU A 419 -22.98 65.86 11.78
CA GLU A 419 -22.84 66.11 13.21
C GLU A 419 -21.86 65.11 13.84
N THR A 420 -20.79 65.69 14.37
CA THR A 420 -19.86 65.19 15.37
C THR A 420 -20.56 64.97 16.73
N MET A 421 -20.32 63.82 17.37
CA MET A 421 -20.26 63.69 18.84
C MET A 421 -19.16 62.68 19.16
N GLU A 422 -17.99 63.13 19.60
CA GLU A 422 -17.61 63.35 21.00
C GLU A 422 -17.59 62.08 21.86
N ASN A 423 -16.36 61.76 22.25
CA ASN A 423 -15.87 60.75 23.16
C ASN A 423 -15.80 61.36 24.58
N PRO A 424 -16.25 60.69 25.66
CA PRO A 424 -15.84 61.06 27.00
C PRO A 424 -14.80 60.09 27.56
N LYS A 425 -13.66 60.66 27.98
CA LYS A 425 -12.66 60.04 28.86
C LYS A 425 -13.20 59.94 30.30
N SER A 426 -12.94 58.78 30.92
CA SER A 426 -12.39 58.55 32.28
C SER A 426 -12.56 59.64 33.36
N GLN A 427 -13.16 59.29 34.52
CA GLN A 427 -12.52 59.22 35.86
C GLN A 427 -13.52 59.01 37.03
N PHE A 428 -12.97 58.58 38.18
CA PHE A 428 -13.51 58.30 39.54
C PHE A 428 -14.03 56.87 39.78
N GLN A 429 -13.31 55.97 40.48
CA GLN A 429 -12.98 55.89 41.92
C GLN A 429 -14.21 56.00 42.84
N GLU A 430 -14.71 54.85 43.30
CA GLU A 430 -14.64 54.37 44.70
C GLU A 430 -14.83 52.85 44.74
#